data_AF-A0A9E5H9U2-F1
#
_entry.id   AF-A0A9E5H9U2-F1
#
_cell.length_a   1.000
_cell.length_b   1.000
_cell.length_c   1.000
_cell.angle_alpha   90.00
_cell.angle_beta   90.00
_cell.angle_gamma   90.00
#
_symmetry.space_group_name_H-M   'P 1'
#
loop_
_entity.id
_entity.type
_entity.pdbx_description
1 polymer ?
#
loop_
_entity_poly.entity_id
_entity_poly.type
_entity_poly.pdbx_seq_one_letter_code
_entity_poly.pdbx_strand_id
1 'polypeptide(L)'
;MDQAYLNCESMHSEFNDVFECIQADELTKNLKTDEVDLLLLKGEQLKEKIDQGKLSSADAKFEWKKLIYDIKQQLSETRYKRMYESVCRVNYRGHCVRW
;
A
#
# COMPACT_ATOMS: atom_id res chain seq x y z
N MET A 1 5.82 7.40 -1.48
CA MET A 1 5.20 6.52 -0.47
C MET A 1 6.23 5.95 0.50
N ASP A 2 7.25 5.21 0.03
CA ASP A 2 8.17 4.52 0.94
C ASP A 2 8.95 5.41 1.90
N GLN A 3 9.43 6.59 1.46
CA GLN A 3 10.19 7.48 2.35
C GLN A 3 9.33 8.12 3.44
N ALA A 4 8.13 8.61 3.10
CA ALA A 4 7.20 9.21 4.07
C ALA A 4 6.77 8.19 5.14
N TYR A 5 6.42 6.97 4.71
CA TYR A 5 6.04 5.89 5.61
C TYR A 5 7.20 5.50 6.55
N LEU A 6 8.42 5.34 6.01
CA LEU A 6 9.60 4.99 6.81
C LEU A 6 9.97 6.10 7.80
N ASN A 7 9.80 7.36 7.43
CA ASN A 7 10.06 8.49 8.31
C ASN A 7 9.08 8.50 9.49
N CYS A 8 7.78 8.34 9.23
CA CYS A 8 6.76 8.30 10.29
C CYS A 8 6.91 7.06 11.19
N GLU A 9 7.22 5.87 10.65
CA GLU A 9 7.51 4.68 11.46
C GLU A 9 8.76 4.80 12.32
N SER A 10 9.74 5.61 11.90
CA SER A 10 10.97 5.84 12.68
C SER A 10 10.72 6.76 13.88
N MET A 11 9.72 7.64 13.79
CA MET A 11 9.38 8.61 14.84
C MET A 11 8.31 8.08 15.81
N HIS A 12 7.43 7.19 15.34
CA HIS A 12 6.26 6.74 16.12
C HIS A 12 6.15 5.20 16.16
N SER A 13 5.88 4.67 17.36
CA SER A 13 5.70 3.23 17.58
C SER A 13 4.25 2.78 17.42
N GLU A 14 3.29 3.61 17.85
CA GLU A 14 1.86 3.31 17.82
C GLU A 14 1.22 3.58 16.47
N PHE A 15 0.20 2.78 16.13
CA PHE A 15 -0.51 2.88 14.86
C PHE A 15 -1.14 4.26 14.63
N ASN A 16 -1.84 4.80 15.64
CA ASN A 16 -2.56 6.07 15.52
C ASN A 16 -1.61 7.22 15.19
N ASP A 17 -0.49 7.29 15.90
CA ASP A 17 0.53 8.33 15.70
C ASP A 17 1.19 8.22 14.32
N VAL A 18 1.51 6.99 13.89
CA VAL A 18 2.03 6.73 12.54
C VAL A 18 0.99 7.14 11.49
N PHE A 19 -0.30 6.85 11.72
CA PHE A 19 -1.38 7.19 10.80
C PHE A 19 -1.56 8.69 10.64
N GLU A 20 -1.59 9.42 11.76
CA GLU A 20 -1.71 10.88 11.76
C GLU A 20 -0.50 11.55 11.10
N CYS A 21 0.72 11.04 11.33
CA CYS A 21 1.93 11.52 10.67
C CYS A 21 1.83 11.37 9.14
N ILE A 22 1.37 10.21 8.64
CA ILE A 22 1.23 9.93 7.21
C ILE A 22 0.11 10.78 6.57
N GLN A 23 -0.98 11.02 7.30
CA GLN A 23 -2.11 11.83 6.85
C GLN A 23 -1.77 13.34 6.82
N ALA A 24 -0.90 13.79 7.74
CA ALA A 24 -0.41 15.17 7.80
C ALA A 24 0.59 15.49 6.68
N ASP A 25 1.32 14.49 6.19
CA ASP A 25 2.34 14.67 5.16
C ASP A 25 1.70 15.05 3.79
N GLU A 26 1.93 16.28 3.32
CA GLU A 26 1.32 16.81 2.08
C GLU A 26 1.74 16.03 0.81
N LEU A 27 2.84 15.27 0.90
CA LEU A 27 3.32 14.41 -0.18
C LEU A 27 2.38 13.24 -0.48
N THR A 28 1.63 12.73 0.49
CA THR A 28 0.63 11.67 0.26
C THR A 28 -0.64 12.22 -0.36
N LYS A 29 -1.07 13.44 0.00
CA LYS A 29 -2.24 14.12 -0.57
C LYS A 29 -2.12 14.44 -2.06
N ASN A 30 -0.89 14.66 -2.54
CA ASN A 30 -0.63 14.96 -3.95
C ASN A 30 -0.46 13.71 -4.82
N LEU A 31 -0.32 12.53 -4.22
CA LEU A 31 -0.29 11.24 -4.91
C LEU A 31 -1.73 10.70 -5.07
N LYS A 32 -2.48 11.28 -6.02
CA LYS A 32 -3.83 10.83 -6.41
C LYS A 32 -3.78 9.53 -7.20
N THR A 33 -3.43 8.45 -6.53
CA THR A 33 -3.53 7.10 -7.06
C THR A 33 -4.54 6.33 -6.21
N ASP A 34 -5.42 5.56 -6.85
CA ASP A 34 -6.48 4.78 -6.17
C ASP A 34 -5.96 3.95 -4.99
N GLU A 35 -4.70 3.50 -5.06
CA GLU A 35 -4.00 2.76 -4.00
C GLU A 35 -3.75 3.57 -2.72
N VAL A 36 -3.46 4.86 -2.84
CA VAL A 36 -3.25 5.78 -1.70
C VAL A 36 -4.58 6.10 -1.03
N ASP A 37 -5.64 6.30 -1.82
CA ASP A 37 -6.99 6.50 -1.28
C ASP A 37 -7.48 5.26 -0.52
N LEU A 38 -7.23 4.06 -1.06
CA LEU A 38 -7.51 2.79 -0.37
C LEU A 38 -6.74 2.65 0.94
N LEU A 39 -5.46 3.06 0.97
CA LEU A 39 -4.64 3.06 2.17
C LEU A 39 -5.19 3.99 3.26
N LEU A 40 -5.57 5.21 2.89
CA LEU A 40 -6.13 6.19 3.82
C LEU A 40 -7.48 5.72 4.37
N LEU A 41 -8.40 5.29 3.49
CA LEU A 41 -9.70 4.74 3.89
C LEU A 41 -9.55 3.55 4.83
N LYS A 42 -8.60 2.64 4.55
CA LYS A 42 -8.37 1.49 5.42
C LYS A 42 -7.78 1.91 6.77
N GLY A 43 -6.87 2.89 6.78
CA GLY A 43 -6.30 3.40 8.01
C GLY A 43 -7.35 4.09 8.91
N GLU A 44 -8.29 4.84 8.33
CA GLU A 44 -9.43 5.41 9.07
C GLU A 44 -10.32 4.31 9.68
N GLN A 45 -10.64 3.26 8.91
CA GLN A 45 -11.39 2.11 9.43
C GLN A 45 -10.67 1.39 10.58
N LEU A 46 -9.35 1.27 10.51
CA LEU A 46 -8.56 0.65 11.56
C LEU A 46 -8.53 1.51 12.82
N LYS A 47 -8.42 2.84 12.67
CA LYS A 47 -8.52 3.80 13.77
C LYS A 47 -9.88 3.68 14.48
N GLU A 48 -10.98 3.68 13.73
CA GLU A 48 -12.32 3.48 14.31
C GLU A 48 -12.46 2.16 15.07
N LYS A 49 -11.84 1.07 14.60
CA LYS A 49 -11.89 -0.22 15.29
C LYS A 49 -11.06 -0.23 16.58
N ILE A 50 -9.94 0.51 16.62
CA ILE A 50 -9.16 0.73 17.84
C ILE A 50 -10.00 1.54 18.83
N ASP A 51 -10.62 2.64 18.39
CA ASP A 51 -11.43 3.52 19.24
C ASP A 51 -12.64 2.79 19.82
N GLN A 52 -13.21 1.83 19.08
CA GLN A 52 -14.28 0.94 19.54
C GLN A 52 -13.79 -0.21 20.44
N GLY A 53 -12.48 -0.33 20.70
CA GLY A 53 -11.88 -1.40 21.49
C GLY A 53 -11.98 -2.80 20.85
N LYS A 54 -12.26 -2.87 19.55
CA LYS A 54 -12.41 -4.15 18.81
C LYS A 54 -11.07 -4.71 18.33
N LEU A 55 -10.04 -3.89 18.24
CA LEU A 55 -8.71 -4.23 17.76
C LEU A 55 -7.64 -3.56 18.62
N SER A 56 -6.53 -4.25 18.84
CA SER A 56 -5.36 -3.64 19.47
C SER A 56 -4.57 -2.79 18.46
N SER A 57 -3.83 -1.80 18.95
CA SER A 57 -2.93 -0.98 18.12
C SER A 57 -1.88 -1.84 17.39
N ALA A 58 -1.43 -2.94 18.01
CA ALA A 58 -0.48 -3.87 17.38
C ALA A 58 -1.10 -4.64 16.21
N ASP A 59 -2.34 -5.14 16.38
CA ASP A 59 -3.05 -5.86 15.32
C ASP A 59 -3.40 -4.93 14.15
N ALA A 60 -3.84 -3.70 14.45
CA ALA A 60 -4.10 -2.70 13.43
C ALA A 60 -2.84 -2.33 12.64
N LYS A 61 -1.68 -2.20 13.32
CA LYS A 61 -0.39 -1.99 12.66
C LYS A 61 -0.03 -3.16 11.75
N PHE A 62 -0.29 -4.39 12.18
CA PHE A 62 -0.06 -5.57 11.34
C PHE A 62 -0.97 -5.57 10.10
N GLU A 63 -2.29 -5.37 10.26
CA GLU A 63 -3.22 -5.30 9.13
C GLU A 63 -2.82 -4.22 8.13
N TRP A 64 -2.37 -3.06 8.63
CA TRP A 64 -1.96 -1.98 7.77
C TRP A 64 -0.68 -2.28 6.99
N LYS A 65 0.35 -2.83 7.66
CA LYS A 65 1.57 -3.30 6.99
C LYS A 65 1.29 -4.35 5.92
N LYS A 66 0.36 -5.26 6.21
CA LYS A 66 -0.08 -6.28 5.25
C LYS A 66 -0.68 -5.63 4.00
N LEU A 67 -1.57 -4.66 4.16
CA LEU A 67 -2.17 -3.95 3.02
C LEU A 67 -1.11 -3.22 2.17
N ILE A 68 -0.15 -2.54 2.80
CA ILE A 68 0.96 -1.89 2.10
C ILE A 68 1.76 -2.91 1.28
N TYR A 69 2.04 -4.07 1.86
CA TYR A 69 2.75 -5.14 1.17
C TYR A 69 1.95 -5.67 -0.03
N ASP A 70 0.65 -5.92 0.14
CA ASP A 70 -0.22 -6.41 -0.93
C ASP A 70 -0.28 -5.43 -2.11
N ILE A 71 -0.35 -4.12 -1.84
CA ILE A 71 -0.32 -3.07 -2.88
C ILE A 71 1.02 -3.08 -3.62
N LYS A 72 2.16 -3.15 -2.90
CA LYS A 72 3.49 -3.23 -3.53
C LYS A 72 3.62 -4.46 -4.41
N GLN A 73 3.09 -5.59 -3.95
CA GLN A 73 3.09 -6.83 -4.71
C GLN A 73 2.28 -6.68 -6.00
N GLN A 74 1.06 -6.15 -5.93
CA GLN A 74 0.21 -5.89 -7.11
C GLN A 74 0.87 -4.93 -8.12
N LEU A 75 1.50 -3.86 -7.64
CA LEU A 75 2.26 -2.94 -8.48
C LEU A 75 3.42 -3.63 -9.20
N SER A 76 4.15 -4.49 -8.49
CA SER A 76 5.28 -5.23 -9.05
C SER A 76 4.83 -6.22 -10.15
N GLU A 77 3.73 -6.93 -9.91
CA GLU A 77 3.14 -7.86 -10.87
C GLU A 77 2.59 -7.14 -12.09
N THR A 78 1.94 -6.00 -11.89
CA THR A 78 1.44 -5.15 -12.98
C THR A 78 2.58 -4.62 -13.84
N ARG A 79 3.69 -4.20 -13.22
CA ARG A 79 4.90 -3.77 -13.94
C ARG A 79 5.51 -4.92 -14.73
N TYR A 80 5.59 -6.10 -14.13
CA TYR A 80 6.10 -7.30 -14.80
C TYR A 80 5.23 -7.67 -16.01
N LYS A 81 3.90 -7.66 -15.86
CA LYS A 81 2.95 -7.92 -16.97
C LYS A 81 3.14 -6.93 -18.12
N ARG A 82 3.18 -5.61 -17.83
CA ARG A 82 3.40 -4.58 -18.85
C ARG A 82 4.74 -4.76 -19.59
N MET A 83 5.81 -5.08 -18.86
CA MET A 83 7.10 -5.40 -19.46
C MET A 83 7.00 -6.64 -20.35
N TYR A 84 6.39 -7.72 -19.86
CA TYR A 84 6.22 -8.97 -20.60
C TYR A 84 5.43 -8.76 -21.90
N GLU A 85 4.31 -8.03 -21.86
CA GLU A 85 3.48 -7.68 -23.01
C GLU A 85 4.21 -6.79 -24.03
N SER A 86 5.08 -5.89 -23.55
CA SER A 86 5.89 -5.04 -24.44
C SER A 86 6.96 -5.83 -25.21
N VAL A 87 7.43 -6.96 -24.68
CA VAL A 87 8.53 -7.76 -25.24
C VAL A 87 8.02 -8.98 -26.01
N CYS A 88 6.88 -9.54 -25.63
CA CYS A 88 6.36 -10.78 -26.19
C CYS A 88 4.90 -10.69 -26.64
N ARG A 89 4.60 -11.31 -27.79
CA ARG A 89 3.25 -11.80 -28.10
C ARG A 89 3.07 -13.21 -27.55
N VAL A 90 1.90 -13.47 -26.98
CA VAL A 90 1.52 -14.83 -26.55
C VAL A 90 1.01 -15.58 -27.77
N ASN A 91 1.61 -16.73 -28.09
CA ASN A 91 1.11 -17.59 -29.18
C ASN A 91 -0.13 -18.39 -28.74
N TYR A 92 -0.77 -19.09 -29.67
CA TYR A 92 -1.96 -19.92 -29.41
C TYR A 92 -1.73 -21.07 -28.41
N ARG A 93 -0.47 -21.39 -28.07
CA ARG A 93 -0.07 -22.38 -27.05
C ARG A 93 0.28 -21.75 -25.70
N GLY A 94 0.15 -20.43 -25.56
CA GLY A 94 0.46 -19.71 -24.32
C GLY A 94 1.94 -19.37 -24.10
N HIS A 95 2.81 -19.55 -25.08
CA HIS A 95 4.25 -19.23 -24.95
C HIS A 95 4.57 -17.78 -25.38
N CYS A 96 5.52 -17.17 -24.67
CA CYS A 96 6.17 -15.91 -25.03
C CYS A 96 6.87 -16.08 -26.38
N VAL A 97 6.47 -15.31 -27.40
CA VAL A 97 7.23 -15.17 -28.64
C VAL A 97 7.63 -13.71 -28.74
N ARG A 98 8.94 -13.46 -28.82
CA ARG A 98 9.47 -12.10 -28.95
C ARG A 98 8.87 -11.46 -30.22
N TRP A 99 8.55 -10.17 -30.15
CA TRP A 99 8.13 -9.39 -31.33
C TRP A 99 9.09 -9.57 -32.51
#